data_AF-A0A536H096-F1
#
_entry.id   AF-A0A536H096-F1
#
_cell.length_a   1.000
_cell.length_b   1.000
_cell.length_c   1.000
_cell.angle_alpha   90.00
_cell.angle_beta   90.00
_cell.angle_gamma   90.00
#
_symmetry.space_group_name_H-M   'P 1'
#
loop_
_entity.id
_entity.type
_entity.pdbx_description
1 polymer ?
#
loop_
_entity_poly.entity_id
_entity_poly.type
_entity_poly.pdbx_seq_one_letter_code
_entity_poly.pdbx_strand_id
1 'polypeptide(L)'
;MRRRRAVFLGAGAAILIFLLADAFVAPPVHDVHSVGGIPVKVTFFESSEAFVWVASPASQNLAQMKCFLPGKATQCDTTTVAAYYPNLTQSAQTLYLIWPHCVSWSGAGEITPWDGYNFEYVPSTRELVIHCYRARPWLYAHQYLYGVAGTGRWALVAVSTVGMDSGTITITEDDHLEHLVGDQSDQYQLATATISRGA
;
A
#
# COMPACT_ATOMS: atom_id res chain seq x y z
N MET A 1 36.66 37.44 22.04
CA MET A 1 36.32 37.36 20.59
C MET A 1 36.46 35.95 19.99
N ARG A 2 37.45 35.12 20.38
CA ARG A 2 37.64 33.75 19.86
C ARG A 2 36.52 32.76 20.16
N ARG A 3 35.94 32.78 21.38
CA ARG A 3 34.91 31.82 21.82
C ARG A 3 33.59 31.94 21.03
N ARG A 4 33.15 33.17 20.74
CA ARG A 4 31.95 33.42 19.92
C ARG A 4 32.13 32.92 18.49
N ARG A 5 33.30 33.14 17.88
CA ARG A 5 33.61 32.64 16.53
C ARG A 5 33.63 31.11 16.47
N ALA A 6 34.21 30.45 17.48
CA ALA A 6 34.20 28.99 17.55
C ALA A 6 32.78 28.41 17.69
N VAL A 7 31.91 29.05 18.48
CA VAL A 7 30.50 28.65 18.61
C VAL A 7 29.73 28.85 17.30
N PHE A 8 29.91 29.98 16.62
CA PHE A 8 29.26 30.22 15.32
C PHE A 8 29.72 29.22 14.24
N LEU A 9 31.01 28.91 14.19
CA LEU A 9 31.55 27.92 13.26
C LEU A 9 31.05 26.51 13.59
N GLY A 10 30.99 26.15 14.87
CA GLY A 10 30.45 24.86 15.31
C GLY A 10 28.97 24.70 15.00
N ALA A 11 28.16 25.73 15.27
CA ALA A 11 26.74 25.73 14.93
C ALA A 11 26.53 25.66 13.41
N GLY A 12 27.30 26.43 12.63
CA GLY A 12 27.24 26.39 11.18
C GLY A 12 27.61 25.02 10.60
N ALA A 13 28.67 24.38 11.13
CA ALA A 13 29.06 23.04 10.72
C ALA A 13 27.99 22.00 11.08
N ALA A 14 27.37 22.09 12.25
CA ALA A 14 26.30 21.18 12.65
C ALA A 14 25.06 21.31 11.76
N ILE A 15 24.65 22.54 11.43
CA ILE A 15 23.54 22.80 10.51
C ILE A 15 23.85 22.23 9.13
N LEU A 16 25.06 22.46 8.62
CA LEU A 16 25.46 21.94 7.31
C LEU A 16 25.46 20.41 7.28
N ILE A 17 26.01 19.75 8.32
CA ILE A 17 26.00 18.29 8.42
C ILE A 17 24.56 17.76 8.47
N PHE A 18 23.68 18.42 9.21
CA PHE A 18 22.27 18.03 9.29
C PHE A 18 21.56 18.16 7.93
N LEU A 19 21.74 19.28 7.23
CA LEU A 19 21.15 19.48 5.90
C LEU A 19 21.69 18.48 4.87
N LEU A 20 22.98 18.14 4.96
CA LEU A 20 23.57 17.10 4.11
C LEU A 20 23.02 15.71 4.47
N ALA A 21 22.83 15.42 5.76
CA ALA A 21 22.22 14.16 6.17
C ALA A 21 20.79 14.05 5.62
N ASP A 22 19.95 15.06 5.85
CA ASP A 22 18.58 15.08 5.34
C ASP A 22 18.51 14.96 3.80
N ALA A 23 19.43 15.63 3.11
CA ALA A 23 19.49 15.58 1.65
C ALA A 23 19.93 14.22 1.08
N PHE A 24 20.76 13.44 1.78
CA PHE A 24 21.45 12.27 1.21
C PHE A 24 21.31 10.95 1.98
N VAL A 25 20.75 10.97 3.19
CA VAL A 25 20.58 9.77 4.03
C VAL A 25 19.10 9.44 4.14
N ALA A 26 18.74 8.18 3.84
CA ALA A 26 17.39 7.68 4.08
C ALA A 26 17.16 7.38 5.57
N PRO A 27 15.94 7.57 6.10
CA PRO A 27 15.59 7.03 7.39
C PRO A 27 15.59 5.48 7.37
N PRO A 28 15.66 4.81 8.53
CA PRO A 28 15.45 3.37 8.61
C PRO A 28 14.03 3.00 8.21
N VAL A 29 13.88 2.00 7.34
CA VAL A 29 12.57 1.49 6.92
C VAL A 29 11.80 0.90 8.11
N HIS A 30 10.52 1.26 8.23
CA HIS A 30 9.57 0.66 9.16
C HIS A 30 8.13 0.75 8.62
N ASP A 31 7.21 0.03 9.27
CA ASP A 31 5.77 0.16 8.98
C ASP A 31 5.29 1.57 9.25
N VAL A 32 4.34 2.04 8.43
CA VAL A 32 3.71 3.36 8.57
C VAL A 32 2.40 3.21 9.32
N HIS A 33 2.14 4.13 10.25
CA HIS A 33 0.96 4.06 11.11
C HIS A 33 0.14 5.35 11.01
N SER A 34 -1.14 5.18 10.70
CA SER A 34 -2.16 6.22 10.78
C SER A 34 -2.46 6.58 12.23
N VAL A 35 -2.81 7.84 12.48
CA VAL A 35 -3.24 8.28 13.82
C VAL A 35 -4.53 7.55 14.20
N GLY A 36 -4.46 6.70 15.22
CA GLY A 36 -5.59 5.86 15.66
C GLY A 36 -5.85 4.66 14.75
N GLY A 37 -4.93 4.36 13.83
CA GLY A 37 -4.93 3.14 13.04
C GLY A 37 -4.69 1.91 13.90
N ILE A 38 -5.41 0.84 13.55
CA ILE A 38 -5.29 -0.47 14.19
C ILE A 38 -4.78 -1.45 13.12
N PRO A 39 -3.65 -2.15 13.34
CA PRO A 39 -3.13 -3.11 12.38
C PRO A 39 -4.15 -4.20 12.05
N VAL A 40 -4.30 -4.48 10.76
CA VAL A 40 -5.24 -5.47 10.25
C VAL A 40 -4.51 -6.71 9.75
N LYS A 41 -5.00 -7.88 10.15
CA LYS A 41 -4.46 -9.15 9.65
C LYS A 41 -4.90 -9.35 8.19
N VAL A 42 -3.93 -9.54 7.32
CA VAL A 42 -4.15 -9.85 5.90
C VAL A 42 -3.52 -11.19 5.51
N THR A 43 -4.05 -11.82 4.46
CA THR A 43 -3.45 -13.00 3.83
C THR A 43 -3.52 -12.83 2.32
N PHE A 44 -2.40 -13.10 1.64
CA PHE A 44 -2.28 -12.94 0.20
C PHE A 44 -2.44 -14.28 -0.50
N PHE A 45 -3.21 -14.27 -1.59
CA PHE A 45 -3.37 -15.41 -2.47
C PHE A 45 -2.91 -14.98 -3.86
N GLU A 46 -1.80 -15.56 -4.32
CA GLU A 46 -1.30 -15.34 -5.67
C GLU A 46 -2.10 -16.16 -6.68
N SER A 47 -2.42 -15.55 -7.82
CA SER A 47 -2.98 -16.26 -8.96
C SER A 47 -1.87 -16.90 -9.80
N SER A 48 -2.19 -18.02 -10.47
CA SER A 48 -1.35 -18.57 -11.54
C SER A 48 -1.43 -17.77 -12.85
N GLU A 49 -2.43 -16.88 -12.97
CA GLU A 49 -2.71 -16.08 -14.16
C GLU A 49 -2.22 -14.63 -14.01
N ALA A 50 -1.80 -14.05 -15.14
CA ALA A 50 -1.48 -12.62 -15.23
C ALA A 50 -2.78 -11.84 -15.50
N PHE A 51 -3.21 -11.03 -14.53
CA PHE A 51 -4.33 -10.11 -14.73
C PHE A 51 -3.84 -8.74 -15.21
N VAL A 52 -4.76 -7.93 -15.76
CA VAL A 52 -4.50 -6.51 -16.05
C VAL A 52 -5.15 -5.72 -14.92
N TRP A 53 -4.52 -4.62 -14.49
CA TRP A 53 -5.10 -3.73 -13.49
C TRP A 53 -6.52 -3.33 -13.89
N VAL A 54 -7.48 -3.63 -13.01
CA VAL A 54 -8.82 -3.05 -13.05
C VAL A 54 -9.11 -2.62 -11.62
N ALA A 55 -9.53 -1.37 -11.42
CA ALA A 55 -10.09 -0.95 -10.14
C ALA A 55 -11.22 -1.92 -9.76
N SER A 56 -10.97 -2.76 -8.76
CA SER A 56 -11.89 -3.81 -8.34
C SER A 56 -12.62 -3.37 -7.07
N PRO A 57 -13.95 -3.52 -7.01
CA PRO A 57 -14.66 -3.47 -5.74
C PRO A 57 -14.08 -4.49 -4.76
N ALA A 58 -14.23 -4.18 -3.47
CA ALA A 58 -13.97 -5.13 -2.40
C ALA A 58 -15.28 -5.72 -1.89
N SER A 59 -15.27 -6.99 -1.47
CA SER A 59 -16.47 -7.69 -1.04
C SER A 59 -16.18 -8.74 0.01
N GLN A 60 -17.12 -8.95 0.95
CA GLN A 60 -17.10 -10.12 1.83
C GLN A 60 -17.64 -11.39 1.16
N ASN A 61 -18.20 -11.30 -0.05
CA ASN A 61 -18.66 -12.45 -0.81
C ASN A 61 -17.63 -12.83 -1.87
N LEU A 62 -16.93 -13.93 -1.65
CA LEU A 62 -15.89 -14.40 -2.53
C LEU A 62 -16.40 -14.70 -3.94
N ALA A 63 -17.66 -15.12 -4.09
CA ALA A 63 -18.24 -15.37 -5.41
C ALA A 63 -18.33 -14.09 -6.26
N GLN A 64 -18.46 -12.91 -5.64
CA GLN A 64 -18.45 -11.63 -6.36
C GLN A 64 -17.06 -11.29 -6.91
N MET A 65 -15.99 -11.72 -6.24
CA MET A 65 -14.62 -11.44 -6.67
C MET A 65 -14.30 -12.04 -8.04
N LYS A 66 -14.98 -13.13 -8.45
CA LYS A 66 -14.85 -13.73 -9.79
C LYS A 66 -15.12 -12.73 -10.92
N CYS A 67 -16.09 -11.85 -10.70
CA CYS A 67 -16.52 -10.88 -11.71
C CYS A 67 -15.47 -9.78 -11.93
N PHE A 68 -14.48 -9.69 -11.05
CA PHE A 68 -13.44 -8.66 -11.08
C PHE A 68 -12.07 -9.18 -11.53
N LEU A 69 -11.91 -10.50 -11.69
CA LEU A 69 -10.65 -11.13 -12.11
C LEU A 69 -10.32 -10.99 -13.61
N PRO A 70 -11.25 -11.07 -14.58
CA PRO A 70 -10.91 -10.93 -15.99
C PRO A 70 -10.72 -9.46 -16.38
N GLY A 71 -9.64 -9.15 -17.10
CA GLY A 71 -9.35 -7.83 -17.70
C GLY A 71 -10.34 -7.33 -18.77
N LYS A 72 -11.53 -7.95 -18.87
CA LYS A 72 -12.66 -7.54 -19.70
C LYS A 72 -13.96 -7.80 -18.94
N ALA A 73 -14.27 -6.91 -18.00
CA ALA A 73 -15.48 -6.92 -17.19
C ALA A 73 -16.74 -6.74 -18.06
N THR A 74 -17.40 -7.84 -18.41
CA THR A 74 -18.84 -7.84 -18.74
C THR A 74 -19.56 -9.11 -18.31
N GLN A 75 -18.85 -10.22 -18.04
CA GLN A 75 -19.44 -11.47 -17.55
C GLN A 75 -18.56 -12.09 -16.48
N CYS A 76 -19.14 -12.43 -15.33
CA CYS A 76 -18.49 -13.30 -14.37
C CYS A 76 -18.21 -14.63 -15.07
N ASP A 77 -16.94 -15.03 -15.18
CA ASP A 77 -16.61 -16.33 -15.77
C ASP A 77 -17.24 -17.46 -14.92
N THR A 78 -17.63 -18.54 -15.60
CA THR A 78 -18.09 -19.80 -14.99
C THR A 78 -17.01 -20.47 -14.14
N THR A 79 -15.75 -20.10 -14.33
CA THR A 79 -14.62 -20.57 -13.53
C THR A 79 -14.84 -20.31 -12.03
N THR A 80 -14.48 -21.29 -11.20
CA THR A 80 -14.59 -21.14 -9.74
C THR A 80 -13.45 -20.28 -9.20
N VAL A 81 -13.67 -19.52 -8.12
CA VAL A 81 -12.58 -18.77 -7.46
C VAL A 81 -11.46 -19.74 -7.06
N ALA A 82 -11.85 -20.95 -6.64
CA ALA A 82 -10.91 -22.02 -6.28
C ALA A 82 -9.99 -22.45 -7.43
N ALA A 83 -10.35 -22.23 -8.70
CA ALA A 83 -9.43 -22.48 -9.81
C ALA A 83 -8.28 -21.45 -9.86
N TYR A 84 -8.55 -20.21 -9.47
CA TYR A 84 -7.53 -19.16 -9.35
C TYR A 84 -6.79 -19.21 -8.00
N TYR A 85 -7.51 -19.55 -6.93
CA TYR A 85 -7.04 -19.53 -5.55
C TYR A 85 -7.48 -20.79 -4.79
N PRO A 86 -6.81 -21.94 -4.99
CA PRO A 86 -7.28 -23.24 -4.49
C PRO A 86 -7.34 -23.36 -2.96
N ASN A 87 -6.52 -22.59 -2.24
CA ASN A 87 -6.48 -22.60 -0.78
C ASN A 87 -7.42 -21.56 -0.13
N LEU A 88 -8.22 -20.87 -0.93
CA LEU A 88 -9.06 -19.79 -0.45
C LEU A 88 -10.45 -20.29 -0.05
N THR A 89 -10.81 -20.04 1.20
CA THR A 89 -12.12 -20.38 1.76
C THR A 89 -12.93 -19.13 2.07
N GLN A 90 -14.22 -19.15 1.74
CA GLN A 90 -15.17 -18.12 2.14
C GLN A 90 -15.22 -17.99 3.68
N SER A 91 -15.30 -16.75 4.14
CA SER A 91 -15.41 -16.38 5.56
C SER A 91 -16.26 -15.11 5.66
N ALA A 92 -17.18 -15.08 6.63
CA ALA A 92 -18.03 -13.92 6.89
C ALA A 92 -17.27 -12.75 7.55
N GLN A 93 -16.09 -13.02 8.13
CA GLN A 93 -15.24 -12.03 8.80
C GLN A 93 -14.04 -11.65 7.94
N THR A 94 -14.20 -11.74 6.62
CA THR A 94 -13.12 -11.49 5.67
C THR A 94 -13.64 -10.64 4.54
N LEU A 95 -12.95 -9.52 4.30
CA LEU A 95 -13.13 -8.67 3.14
C LEU A 95 -12.08 -9.06 2.10
N TYR A 96 -12.52 -9.37 0.88
CA TYR A 96 -11.64 -9.69 -0.24
C TYR A 96 -11.48 -8.46 -1.12
N LEU A 97 -10.24 -8.15 -1.52
CA LEU A 97 -9.95 -7.15 -2.54
C LEU A 97 -8.90 -7.67 -3.51
N ILE A 98 -9.04 -7.33 -4.80
CA ILE A 98 -7.94 -7.47 -5.75
C ILE A 98 -7.11 -6.22 -5.57
N TRP A 99 -5.86 -6.40 -5.18
CA TRP A 99 -4.94 -5.31 -5.00
C TRP A 99 -3.76 -5.56 -5.93
N PRO A 100 -3.42 -4.65 -6.87
CA PRO A 100 -2.02 -4.60 -7.28
C PRO A 100 -1.25 -4.51 -5.97
N HIS A 101 -0.19 -5.28 -5.78
CA HIS A 101 0.81 -4.90 -4.78
C HIS A 101 1.12 -3.39 -4.91
N CYS A 102 1.89 -2.82 -3.99
CA CYS A 102 2.67 -1.63 -4.28
C CYS A 102 3.66 -1.95 -5.44
N VAL A 103 3.16 -2.25 -6.65
CA VAL A 103 3.91 -2.71 -7.80
C VAL A 103 4.18 -1.45 -8.58
N SER A 104 5.47 -1.14 -8.68
CA SER A 104 6.06 -0.20 -9.63
C SER A 104 5.10 0.20 -10.74
N TRP A 105 4.37 1.30 -10.54
CA TRP A 105 3.68 1.92 -11.65
C TRP A 105 4.78 2.41 -12.57
N SER A 106 5.02 1.73 -13.68
CA SER A 106 5.90 2.22 -14.74
C SER A 106 5.19 3.31 -15.53
N GLY A 107 4.73 4.36 -14.85
CA GLY A 107 4.38 5.62 -15.50
C GLY A 107 5.68 6.21 -16.04
N ALA A 108 5.77 6.40 -17.36
CA ALA A 108 6.97 6.92 -18.03
C ALA A 108 8.27 6.09 -17.88
N GLY A 109 8.19 4.83 -17.45
CA GLY A 109 9.34 3.91 -17.36
C GLY A 109 10.10 3.96 -16.03
N GLU A 110 9.64 4.73 -15.04
CA GLU A 110 10.22 4.72 -13.70
C GLU A 110 9.77 3.47 -12.92
N ILE A 111 10.69 2.78 -12.25
CA ILE A 111 10.31 1.85 -11.18
C ILE A 111 10.22 2.65 -9.90
N THR A 112 9.07 2.56 -9.24
CA THR A 112 8.95 2.93 -7.83
C THR A 112 9.12 1.66 -6.97
N PRO A 113 10.34 1.31 -6.50
CA PRO A 113 10.50 0.20 -5.57
C PRO A 113 10.04 0.63 -4.18
N TRP A 114 9.00 -0.05 -3.70
CA TRP A 114 8.50 0.07 -2.34
C TRP A 114 9.33 -0.78 -1.39
N ASP A 115 9.57 -0.28 -0.18
CA ASP A 115 10.34 -1.02 0.83
C ASP A 115 9.45 -1.99 1.61
N GLY A 116 8.15 -1.69 1.69
CA GLY A 116 7.17 -2.56 2.31
C GLY A 116 5.74 -2.02 2.20
N TYR A 117 4.83 -2.70 2.90
CA TYR A 117 3.44 -2.30 3.01
C TYR A 117 2.81 -2.85 4.28
N ASN A 118 1.80 -2.15 4.78
CA ASN A 118 0.98 -2.60 5.91
C ASN A 118 -0.47 -2.11 5.79
N PHE A 119 -1.38 -2.77 6.49
CA PHE A 119 -2.81 -2.48 6.45
C PHE A 119 -3.29 -2.03 7.83
N GLU A 120 -4.05 -0.95 7.88
CA GLU A 120 -4.64 -0.43 9.10
C GLU A 120 -6.11 -0.10 8.92
N TYR A 121 -6.88 -0.27 10.00
CA TYR A 121 -8.25 0.22 10.08
C TYR A 121 -8.31 1.41 11.02
N VAL A 122 -8.89 2.50 10.56
CA VAL A 122 -9.09 3.73 11.33
C VAL A 122 -10.58 3.85 11.68
N PRO A 123 -10.99 3.52 12.92
CA PRO A 123 -12.41 3.47 13.28
C PRO A 123 -13.12 4.82 13.20
N SER A 124 -12.42 5.93 13.48
CA SER A 124 -12.98 7.29 13.50
C SER A 124 -13.43 7.76 12.11
N THR A 125 -12.73 7.34 11.05
CA THR A 125 -13.07 7.66 9.65
C THR A 125 -13.72 6.50 8.91
N ARG A 126 -13.76 5.31 9.52
CA ARG A 126 -14.24 4.05 8.92
C ARG A 126 -13.46 3.70 7.65
N GLU A 127 -12.16 3.71 7.77
CA GLU A 127 -11.27 3.58 6.63
C GLU A 127 -10.30 2.41 6.81
N LEU A 128 -10.16 1.59 5.78
CA LEU A 128 -9.06 0.64 5.65
C LEU A 128 -7.98 1.31 4.81
N VAL A 129 -6.87 1.68 5.45
CA VAL A 129 -5.71 2.28 4.80
C VAL A 129 -4.71 1.18 4.46
N ILE A 130 -4.24 1.18 3.22
CA ILE A 130 -3.16 0.35 2.74
C ILE A 130 -1.96 1.27 2.55
N HIS A 131 -0.99 1.18 3.46
CA HIS A 131 0.23 1.98 3.36
C HIS A 131 1.21 1.26 2.46
N CYS A 132 1.54 1.89 1.33
CA CYS A 132 2.70 1.55 0.51
C CYS A 132 3.82 2.49 0.92
N TYR A 133 4.93 1.97 1.49
CA TYR A 133 5.94 2.85 2.06
C TYR A 133 7.33 2.65 1.50
N ARG A 134 8.09 3.75 1.49
CA ARG A 134 9.50 3.79 1.13
C ARG A 134 10.23 4.84 1.95
N ALA A 135 11.49 4.56 2.28
CA ALA A 135 12.40 5.49 2.92
C ALA A 135 13.47 5.92 1.90
N ARG A 136 13.49 7.18 1.50
CA ARG A 136 14.51 7.70 0.57
C ARG A 136 15.02 9.06 1.06
N PRO A 137 16.28 9.43 0.77
CA PRO A 137 16.72 10.79 1.00
C PRO A 137 15.97 11.76 0.05
N TRP A 138 16.02 13.07 0.32
CA TRP A 138 15.45 14.06 -0.59
C TRP A 138 16.08 14.06 -1.98
N LEU A 139 17.39 13.81 -2.05
CA LEU A 139 18.13 13.69 -3.31
C LEU A 139 18.45 12.22 -3.58
N TYR A 140 17.59 11.57 -4.36
CA TYR A 140 17.81 10.20 -4.84
C TYR A 140 17.76 10.15 -6.37
N ALA A 141 18.52 9.21 -6.94
CA ALA A 141 18.43 8.94 -8.37
C ALA A 141 17.22 8.04 -8.63
N HIS A 142 16.31 8.52 -9.46
CA HIS A 142 15.20 7.72 -9.97
C HIS A 142 15.74 6.56 -10.81
N GLN A 143 15.17 5.37 -10.61
CA GLN A 143 15.53 4.18 -11.39
C GLN A 143 14.55 4.04 -12.55
N TYR A 144 15.07 4.14 -13.77
CA TYR A 144 14.28 3.95 -14.99
C TYR A 144 14.58 2.58 -15.59
N LEU A 145 13.52 1.82 -15.92
CA LEU A 145 13.63 0.64 -16.78
C LEU A 145 13.48 1.05 -18.24
N TYR A 146 14.46 0.64 -19.03
CA TYR A 146 14.37 0.63 -20.47
C TYR A 146 14.21 -0.83 -20.91
N GLY A 147 13.02 -1.22 -21.38
CA GLY A 147 12.75 -2.57 -21.89
C GLY A 147 11.42 -3.17 -21.45
N VAL A 148 11.32 -4.50 -21.52
CA VAL A 148 10.14 -5.26 -21.07
C VAL A 148 10.31 -5.63 -19.60
N ALA A 149 9.36 -5.20 -18.77
CA ALA A 149 9.27 -5.62 -17.37
C ALA A 149 8.20 -6.73 -17.25
N GLY A 150 8.49 -7.76 -16.46
CA GLY A 150 7.44 -8.69 -16.05
C GLY A 150 6.44 -7.95 -15.16
N THR A 151 5.17 -8.00 -15.49
CA THR A 151 4.13 -7.45 -14.61
C THR A 151 4.06 -8.30 -13.35
N GLY A 152 3.90 -7.67 -12.18
CA GLY A 152 3.69 -8.39 -10.93
C GLY A 152 2.52 -9.38 -11.04
N ARG A 153 2.62 -10.51 -10.33
CA ARG A 153 1.47 -11.39 -10.13
C ARG A 153 0.48 -10.66 -9.24
N TRP A 154 -0.77 -10.62 -9.67
CA TRP A 154 -1.83 -9.97 -8.92
C TRP A 154 -2.25 -10.87 -7.77
N ALA A 155 -2.46 -10.26 -6.61
CA ALA A 155 -2.88 -10.97 -5.41
C ALA A 155 -4.33 -10.63 -5.06
N LEU A 156 -5.08 -11.66 -4.69
CA LEU A 156 -6.29 -11.47 -3.93
C LEU A 156 -5.91 -11.35 -2.45
N VAL A 157 -6.27 -10.24 -1.83
CA VAL A 157 -6.00 -9.97 -0.42
C VAL A 157 -7.24 -10.33 0.37
N ALA A 158 -7.08 -11.18 1.37
CA ALA A 158 -8.09 -11.49 2.37
C ALA A 158 -7.80 -10.71 3.64
N VAL A 159 -8.61 -9.68 3.89
CA VAL A 159 -8.49 -8.75 5.03
C VAL A 159 -9.44 -9.22 6.13
N SER A 160 -8.92 -9.48 7.33
CA SER A 160 -9.77 -9.80 8.47
C SER A 160 -10.60 -8.58 8.88
N THR A 161 -11.92 -8.74 9.03
CA THR A 161 -12.80 -7.69 9.53
C THR A 161 -13.10 -7.82 11.03
N VAL A 162 -12.32 -8.65 11.74
CA VAL A 162 -12.47 -8.82 13.19
C VAL A 162 -12.11 -7.51 13.88
N GLY A 163 -13.02 -7.02 14.74
CA GLY A 163 -12.85 -5.74 15.43
C GLY A 163 -13.26 -4.50 14.61
N MET A 164 -13.75 -4.68 13.38
CA MET A 164 -14.32 -3.58 12.59
C MET A 164 -15.84 -3.51 12.78
N ASP A 165 -16.37 -2.30 12.92
CA ASP A 165 -17.81 -2.10 13.02
C ASP A 165 -18.53 -2.33 11.69
N SER A 166 -19.72 -2.94 11.77
CA SER A 166 -20.55 -3.19 10.59
C SER A 166 -20.98 -1.89 9.90
N GLY A 167 -21.03 -1.89 8.57
CA GLY A 167 -21.44 -0.77 7.72
C GLY A 167 -20.41 -0.46 6.64
N THR A 168 -20.58 0.66 5.96
CA THR A 168 -19.71 1.07 4.85
C THR A 168 -18.37 1.57 5.36
N ILE A 169 -17.30 1.13 4.69
CA ILE A 169 -15.94 1.62 4.86
C ILE A 169 -15.38 2.11 3.53
N THR A 170 -14.43 3.05 3.60
CA THR A 170 -13.56 3.40 2.49
C THR A 170 -12.31 2.54 2.51
N ILE A 171 -11.76 2.24 1.33
CA ILE A 171 -10.46 1.58 1.19
C ILE A 171 -9.57 2.54 0.42
N THR A 172 -8.45 2.90 1.03
CA THR A 172 -7.54 3.93 0.52
C THR A 172 -6.13 3.36 0.46
N GLU A 173 -5.43 3.67 -0.62
CA GLU A 173 -3.98 3.48 -0.72
C GLU A 173 -3.29 4.78 -0.32
N ASP A 174 -2.27 4.66 0.51
CA ASP A 174 -1.40 5.75 0.94
C ASP A 174 0.01 5.47 0.44
N ASP A 175 0.40 6.20 -0.60
CA ASP A 175 1.73 6.17 -1.19
C ASP A 175 2.67 7.05 -0.36
N HIS A 176 3.27 6.45 0.66
CA HIS A 176 4.09 7.13 1.67
C HIS A 176 5.57 7.09 1.31
N LEU A 177 6.18 8.26 1.18
CA LEU A 177 7.62 8.45 1.07
C LEU A 177 8.14 9.21 2.31
N GLU A 178 8.89 8.49 3.13
CA GLU A 178 9.50 9.00 4.34
C GLU A 178 10.90 9.58 4.06
N HIS A 179 11.16 10.75 4.61
CA HIS A 179 12.50 11.36 4.67
C HIS A 179 12.95 11.51 6.12
N LEU A 180 14.24 11.85 6.33
CA LEU A 180 14.71 12.13 7.70
C LEU A 180 13.97 13.31 8.32
N VAL A 181 13.57 14.30 7.50
CA VAL A 181 12.75 15.44 7.92
C VAL A 181 11.58 15.61 6.95
N GLY A 182 10.40 15.28 7.44
CA GLY A 182 9.13 15.46 6.73
C GLY A 182 8.85 14.31 5.77
N ASP A 183 7.56 14.08 5.52
CA ASP A 183 7.08 12.98 4.70
C ASP A 183 6.28 13.51 3.52
N GLN A 184 6.21 12.72 2.46
CA GLN A 184 5.31 12.91 1.33
C GLN A 184 4.31 11.76 1.32
N SER A 185 3.04 12.08 1.19
CA SER A 185 1.95 11.09 1.15
C SER A 185 0.97 11.51 0.07
N ASP A 186 0.68 10.59 -0.83
CA ASP A 186 -0.36 10.72 -1.84
C ASP A 186 -1.44 9.65 -1.56
N GLN A 187 -2.67 10.08 -1.30
CA GLN A 187 -3.76 9.18 -0.94
C GLN A 187 -4.77 9.02 -2.07
N TYR A 188 -5.12 7.77 -2.36
CA TYR A 188 -6.07 7.42 -3.42
C TYR A 188 -7.14 6.48 -2.89
N GLN A 189 -8.40 6.89 -3.02
CA GLN A 189 -9.50 5.98 -2.72
C GLN A 189 -9.56 4.88 -3.78
N LEU A 190 -9.33 3.64 -3.36
CA LEU A 190 -9.39 2.45 -4.21
C LEU A 190 -10.83 1.96 -4.40
N ALA A 191 -11.59 1.90 -3.30
CA ALA A 191 -12.92 1.32 -3.30
C ALA A 191 -13.78 1.79 -2.11
N THR A 192 -15.03 1.33 -2.10
CA THR A 192 -15.87 1.27 -0.90
C THR A 192 -16.30 -0.18 -0.70
N ALA A 193 -16.49 -0.57 0.57
CA ALA A 193 -16.99 -1.88 0.92
C ALA A 193 -17.99 -1.80 2.06
N THR A 194 -18.86 -2.81 2.17
CA THR A 194 -19.75 -2.95 3.33
C THR A 194 -19.30 -4.13 4.17
N ILE A 195 -19.01 -3.86 5.44
CA ILE A 195 -18.76 -4.89 6.46
C ILE A 195 -20.11 -5.30 7.04
N SER A 196 -20.49 -6.55 6.83
CA SER A 196 -21.65 -7.16 7.46
C SER A 196 -21.27 -7.64 8.85
N ARG A 197 -22.23 -7.68 9.80
CA ARG A 197 -22.00 -8.41 11.05
C ARG A 197 -21.80 -9.88 10.70
N GLY A 198 -20.68 -10.47 11.11
CA GLY A 198 -20.54 -11.91 11.11
C GLY A 198 -21.64 -12.50 11.98
N ALA A 199 -22.40 -13.45 11.43
CA ALA A 199 -23.42 -14.20 12.17
C ALA A 199 -22.80 -14.98 13.33
#